data_AF-A0A6J1N5L2-F1
#
_entry.id   AF-A0A6J1N5L2-F1
#
_cell.length_a   1.000
_cell.length_b   1.000
_cell.length_c   1.000
_cell.angle_alpha   90.00
_cell.angle_beta   90.00
_cell.angle_gamma   90.00
#
_symmetry.space_group_name_H-M   'P 1'
#
loop_
_entity.id
_entity.type
_entity.pdbx_description
1 polymer ?
#
loop_
_entity_poly.entity_id
_entity_poly.type
_entity_poly.pdbx_seq_one_letter_code
_entity_poly.pdbx_strand_id
1 'polypeptide(L)'
;MSEACQIARKQDLPPPGGYKPIPFQRLPAKQYFSGYTMFAMYIGITAVSAYLYNINAKRIAKNEIEMRSAKMAIYPMLLAERDREYLKQLRRNRDAEAELMRDVPGWEVGTYYGERVYKLVPPDTLIEPIFHEYYAHSSPTEWFRRAYHKLRC
;
A
#
# COMPACT_ATOMS: atom_id res chain seq x y z
N MET A 1 52.12 -93.39 -12.70
CA MET A 1 52.10 -92.34 -13.74
C MET A 1 51.70 -91.06 -13.05
N SER A 2 52.60 -90.07 -13.11
CA SER A 2 52.40 -88.65 -12.77
C SER A 2 51.18 -88.27 -11.93
N GLU A 3 51.39 -87.93 -10.66
CA GLU A 3 50.50 -86.98 -9.99
C GLU A 3 51.34 -85.78 -9.57
N ALA A 4 51.45 -84.83 -10.51
CA ALA A 4 51.89 -83.49 -10.20
C ALA A 4 50.98 -82.94 -9.09
N CYS A 5 51.58 -82.37 -8.05
CA CYS A 5 50.89 -81.66 -6.98
C CYS A 5 49.88 -80.67 -7.58
N GLN A 6 48.59 -81.02 -7.58
CA GLN A 6 47.54 -80.07 -7.92
C GLN A 6 47.47 -79.06 -6.77
N ILE A 7 48.07 -77.90 -6.97
CA ILE A 7 47.87 -76.74 -6.11
C ILE A 7 46.36 -76.49 -6.07
N ALA A 8 45.73 -76.77 -4.91
CA ALA A 8 44.30 -76.65 -4.72
C ALA A 8 43.88 -75.19 -4.96
N ARG A 9 43.38 -74.90 -6.17
CA ARG A 9 42.85 -73.58 -6.51
C ARG A 9 41.48 -73.47 -5.87
N LYS A 10 41.36 -72.67 -4.82
CA LYS A 10 40.07 -72.33 -4.24
C LYS A 10 39.31 -71.50 -5.27
N GLN A 11 38.36 -72.14 -5.95
CA GLN A 11 37.50 -71.48 -6.92
C GLN A 11 36.35 -70.82 -6.17
N ASP A 12 36.10 -69.54 -6.46
CA ASP A 12 34.90 -68.87 -5.97
C ASP A 12 33.69 -69.43 -6.70
N LEU A 13 32.91 -70.24 -5.98
CA LEU A 13 31.71 -70.89 -6.46
C LEU A 13 30.49 -70.27 -5.76
N PRO A 14 29.32 -70.23 -6.41
CA PRO A 14 28.09 -69.88 -5.72
C PRO A 14 27.86 -70.86 -4.55
N PRO A 15 27.21 -70.41 -3.47
CA PRO A 15 26.91 -71.28 -2.33
C PRO A 15 26.07 -72.48 -2.78
N PRO A 16 26.21 -73.65 -2.13
CA PRO A 16 25.40 -74.82 -2.45
C PRO A 16 23.91 -74.48 -2.19
N GLY A 17 23.12 -74.41 -3.26
CA GLY A 17 21.71 -73.93 -3.24
C GLY A 17 21.44 -72.65 -4.03
N GLY A 18 22.49 -71.99 -4.55
CA GLY A 18 22.35 -70.79 -5.39
C GLY A 18 22.07 -69.50 -4.61
N TYR A 19 22.12 -68.36 -5.31
CA TYR A 19 21.79 -67.07 -4.72
C TYR A 19 20.27 -66.86 -4.63
N LYS A 20 19.84 -65.96 -3.75
CA LYS A 20 18.43 -65.56 -3.68
C LYS A 20 17.96 -65.03 -5.04
N PRO A 21 16.71 -65.33 -5.45
CA PRO A 21 16.18 -64.81 -6.69
C PRO A 21 16.16 -63.29 -6.64
N ILE A 22 16.79 -62.66 -7.62
CA ILE A 22 16.83 -61.21 -7.73
C ILE A 22 15.51 -60.79 -8.38
N PRO A 23 14.68 -59.96 -7.71
CA PRO A 23 13.46 -59.46 -8.32
C PRO A 23 13.85 -58.51 -9.46
N PHE A 24 13.73 -58.99 -10.69
CA PHE A 24 14.04 -58.23 -11.89
C PHE A 24 12.83 -57.41 -12.39
N GLN A 25 11.64 -57.69 -11.86
CA GLN A 25 10.41 -56.97 -12.21
C GLN A 25 10.34 -55.62 -11.50
N ARG A 26 9.80 -54.61 -12.20
CA ARG A 26 9.57 -53.29 -11.64
C ARG A 26 8.47 -53.35 -10.57
N LEU A 27 8.79 -52.91 -9.36
CA LEU A 27 7.80 -52.69 -8.30
C LEU A 27 7.23 -51.28 -8.43
N PRO A 28 5.94 -51.08 -8.76
CA PRO A 28 5.35 -49.76 -8.80
C PRO A 28 5.27 -49.17 -7.38
N ALA A 29 5.41 -47.85 -7.27
CA ALA A 29 5.31 -47.17 -5.99
C ALA A 29 3.89 -47.26 -5.42
N LYS A 30 3.77 -47.43 -4.10
CA LYS A 30 2.48 -47.45 -3.42
C LYS A 30 1.86 -46.05 -3.44
N GLN A 31 0.63 -45.94 -3.93
CA GLN A 31 -0.15 -44.70 -3.91
C GLN A 31 -0.98 -44.64 -2.63
N TYR A 32 -0.78 -43.60 -1.83
CA TYR A 32 -1.49 -43.41 -0.56
C TYR A 32 -2.84 -42.70 -0.73
N PHE A 33 -2.98 -41.91 -1.79
CA PHE A 33 -4.18 -41.12 -2.06
C PHE A 33 -4.70 -41.40 -3.47
N SER A 34 -6.01 -41.60 -3.57
CA SER A 34 -6.71 -41.66 -4.86
C SER A 34 -6.99 -40.25 -5.37
N GLY A 35 -7.06 -40.05 -6.69
CA GLY A 35 -7.35 -38.75 -7.28
C GLY A 35 -8.61 -38.09 -6.71
N TYR A 36 -9.68 -38.87 -6.48
CA TYR A 36 -10.91 -38.38 -5.85
C TYR A 36 -10.71 -37.87 -4.42
N THR A 37 -9.84 -38.53 -3.64
CA THR A 37 -9.53 -38.08 -2.27
C THR A 37 -8.78 -36.75 -2.27
N MET A 38 -7.91 -36.51 -3.26
CA MET A 38 -7.21 -35.24 -3.40
C MET A 38 -8.17 -34.10 -3.78
N PHE A 39 -9.12 -34.35 -4.69
CA PHE A 39 -10.15 -33.36 -5.03
C PHE A 39 -11.05 -33.03 -3.85
N ALA A 40 -11.49 -34.04 -3.09
CA ALA A 40 -12.29 -33.83 -1.89
C ALA A 40 -11.54 -32.99 -0.83
N MET A 41 -10.25 -33.29 -0.59
CA MET A 41 -9.42 -32.49 0.32
C MET A 41 -9.26 -31.06 -0.17
N TYR A 42 -9.01 -30.85 -1.45
CA TYR A 42 -8.87 -29.52 -2.04
C TYR A 42 -10.14 -28.68 -1.87
N ILE A 43 -11.31 -29.26 -2.14
CA ILE A 43 -12.60 -28.59 -1.97
C ILE A 43 -12.84 -28.28 -0.48
N GLY A 44 -12.53 -29.22 0.42
CA GLY A 44 -12.65 -29.02 1.86
C GLY A 44 -11.80 -27.86 2.39
N ILE A 45 -10.53 -27.81 1.99
CA ILE A 45 -9.60 -26.73 2.36
C ILE A 45 -10.09 -25.39 1.80
N THR A 46 -10.51 -25.37 0.53
CA THR A 46 -11.01 -24.16 -0.13
C THR A 46 -12.26 -23.61 0.55
N ALA A 47 -13.21 -24.47 0.91
CA ALA A 47 -14.43 -24.07 1.61
C ALA A 47 -14.14 -23.46 2.99
N VAL A 48 -13.25 -24.09 3.78
CA VAL A 48 -12.83 -23.56 5.08
C VAL A 48 -12.09 -22.23 4.92
N SER A 49 -11.18 -22.13 3.95
CA SER A 49 -10.45 -20.90 3.66
C SER A 49 -11.40 -19.75 3.29
N ALA A 50 -12.37 -20.00 2.41
CA ALA A 50 -13.37 -19.00 2.03
C ALA A 50 -14.22 -18.51 3.22
N TYR A 51 -14.58 -19.41 4.14
CA TYR A 51 -15.30 -19.06 5.35
C TYR A 51 -14.46 -18.16 6.29
N LEU A 52 -13.20 -18.54 6.54
CA LEU A 52 -12.29 -17.74 7.37
C LEU A 52 -12.01 -16.36 6.73
N TYR A 53 -11.85 -16.33 5.41
CA TYR A 53 -11.71 -15.08 4.65
C TYR A 53 -12.92 -14.16 4.83
N ASN A 54 -14.14 -14.71 4.79
CA ASN A 54 -15.37 -13.93 5.00
C ASN A 54 -15.41 -13.29 6.40
N ILE A 55 -15.01 -14.04 7.44
CA ILE A 55 -14.93 -13.51 8.82
C ILE A 55 -13.90 -12.38 8.90
N ASN A 56 -12.72 -12.57 8.30
CA ASN A 56 -11.68 -11.55 8.29
C ASN A 56 -12.11 -10.29 7.52
N ALA A 57 -12.77 -10.45 6.37
CA ALA A 57 -13.30 -9.33 5.60
C ALA A 57 -14.31 -8.51 6.42
N LYS A 58 -15.22 -9.18 7.15
CA LYS A 58 -16.16 -8.50 8.07
C LYS A 58 -15.44 -7.76 9.18
N ARG A 59 -14.34 -8.31 9.72
CA ARG A 59 -13.54 -7.67 10.76
C ARG A 59 -12.84 -6.41 10.24
N ILE A 60 -12.21 -6.51 9.06
CA ILE A 60 -11.54 -5.37 8.41
C ILE A 60 -12.55 -4.26 8.15
N ALA A 61 -13.72 -4.59 7.61
CA ALA A 61 -14.78 -3.61 7.35
C ALA A 61 -15.21 -2.87 8.63
N LYS A 62 -15.35 -3.59 9.76
CA LYS A 62 -15.66 -2.96 11.07
C LYS A 62 -14.55 -2.00 11.51
N ASN A 63 -13.29 -2.42 11.41
CA ASN A 63 -12.15 -1.58 11.78
C ASN A 63 -12.05 -0.32 10.89
N GLU A 64 -12.33 -0.46 9.60
CA GLU A 64 -12.37 0.70 8.69
C GLU A 64 -13.49 1.67 9.03
N ILE A 65 -14.68 1.15 9.36
CA ILE A 65 -15.81 1.98 9.80
C ILE A 65 -15.45 2.73 11.08
N GLU A 66 -14.88 2.03 12.07
CA GLU A 66 -14.43 2.63 13.33
C GLU A 66 -13.41 3.75 13.09
N MET A 67 -12.40 3.49 12.27
CA MET A 67 -11.36 4.48 11.94
C MET A 67 -11.94 5.69 11.18
N ARG A 68 -12.86 5.46 10.24
CA ARG A 68 -13.53 6.56 9.52
C ARG A 68 -14.42 7.37 10.46
N SER A 69 -15.19 6.74 11.34
CA SER A 69 -16.00 7.41 12.35
C SER A 69 -15.15 8.25 13.30
N ALA A 70 -14.01 7.72 13.77
CA ALA A 70 -13.07 8.47 14.60
C ALA A 70 -12.51 9.71 13.87
N LYS A 71 -12.14 9.57 12.58
CA LYS A 71 -11.69 10.70 11.76
C LYS A 71 -12.81 11.74 11.59
N MET A 72 -14.04 11.32 11.31
CA MET A 72 -15.18 12.22 11.15
C MET A 72 -15.49 13.00 12.44
N ALA A 73 -15.30 12.38 13.61
CA ALA A 73 -15.50 13.04 14.89
C ALA A 73 -14.50 14.19 15.13
N ILE A 74 -13.24 14.03 14.71
CA ILE A 74 -12.17 15.02 14.91
C ILE A 74 -12.12 16.04 13.74
N TYR A 75 -12.59 15.65 12.55
CA TYR A 75 -12.59 16.47 11.34
C TYR A 75 -13.09 17.92 11.51
N PRO A 76 -14.24 18.20 12.18
CA PRO A 76 -14.73 19.57 12.31
C PRO A 76 -13.78 20.47 13.11
N MET A 77 -13.07 19.93 14.11
CA MET A 77 -12.10 20.68 14.88
C MET A 77 -10.87 21.04 14.02
N LEU A 78 -10.34 20.06 13.28
CA LEU A 78 -9.19 20.28 12.38
C LEU A 78 -9.54 21.25 11.25
N LEU A 79 -10.75 21.18 10.72
CA LEU A 79 -11.26 22.10 9.72
C LEU A 79 -11.33 23.52 10.29
N ALA A 80 -11.88 23.69 11.50
CA ALA A 80 -11.93 25.00 12.15
C ALA A 80 -10.53 25.58 12.43
N GLU A 81 -9.57 24.76 12.85
CA GLU A 81 -8.17 25.19 13.04
C GLU A 81 -7.53 25.64 11.73
N ARG A 82 -7.70 24.84 10.66
CA ARG A 82 -7.22 25.18 9.32
C ARG A 82 -7.82 26.48 8.82
N ASP A 83 -9.14 26.65 8.95
CA ASP A 83 -9.84 27.82 8.44
C ASP A 83 -9.44 29.10 9.22
N ARG A 84 -9.19 28.99 10.54
CA ARG A 84 -8.64 30.09 11.34
C ARG A 84 -7.26 30.51 10.85
N GLU A 85 -6.35 29.56 10.64
CA GLU A 85 -5.00 29.88 10.15
C GLU A 85 -5.02 30.40 8.71
N TYR A 86 -5.93 29.90 7.89
CA TYR A 86 -6.15 30.39 6.53
C TYR A 86 -6.54 31.87 6.52
N LEU A 87 -7.58 32.25 7.27
CA LEU A 87 -8.04 33.64 7.36
C LEU A 87 -6.97 34.57 7.96
N LYS A 88 -6.21 34.11 8.96
CA LYS A 88 -5.07 34.86 9.51
C LYS A 88 -4.01 35.11 8.44
N GLN A 89 -3.71 34.13 7.59
CA GLN A 89 -2.75 34.30 6.52
C GLN A 89 -3.25 35.28 5.46
N LEU A 90 -4.54 35.21 5.07
CA LEU A 90 -5.13 36.20 4.17
C LEU A 90 -5.03 37.62 4.72
N ARG A 91 -5.26 37.77 6.04
CA ARG A 91 -5.13 39.06 6.71
C ARG A 91 -3.70 39.59 6.64
N ARG A 92 -2.69 38.74 6.90
CA ARG A 92 -1.27 39.11 6.78
C ARG A 92 -0.91 39.57 5.37
N ASN A 93 -1.38 38.85 4.35
CA ASN A 93 -1.11 39.22 2.95
C ASN A 93 -1.78 40.57 2.60
N ARG A 94 -3.00 40.82 3.10
CA ARG A 94 -3.71 42.09 2.90
C ARG A 94 -3.04 43.25 3.62
N ASP A 95 -2.56 43.04 4.85
CA ASP A 95 -1.83 44.06 5.59
C ASP A 95 -0.47 44.38 4.92
N ALA A 96 0.21 43.38 4.38
CA ALA A 96 1.44 43.56 3.59
C ALA A 96 1.18 44.28 2.25
N GLU A 97 0.07 43.98 1.56
CA GLU A 97 -0.37 44.71 0.36
C GLU A 97 -0.61 46.19 0.69
N ALA A 98 -1.31 46.47 1.79
CA ALA A 98 -1.61 47.84 2.23
C ALA A 98 -0.33 48.64 2.55
N GLU A 99 0.65 48.03 3.19
CA GLU A 99 1.95 48.66 3.47
C GLU A 99 2.75 48.90 2.18
N LEU A 100 2.82 47.91 1.29
CA LEU A 100 3.61 47.97 0.06
C LEU A 100 3.04 48.95 -0.96
N MET A 101 1.71 49.05 -1.08
CA MET A 101 1.03 49.82 -2.12
C MET A 101 0.58 51.21 -1.67
N ARG A 102 0.91 51.63 -0.45
CA ARG A 102 0.46 52.90 0.15
C ARG A 102 0.78 54.15 -0.69
N ASP A 103 1.88 54.13 -1.43
CA ASP A 103 2.41 55.28 -2.17
C ASP A 103 1.95 55.28 -3.64
N VAL A 104 1.15 54.29 -4.07
CA VAL A 104 0.70 54.16 -5.47
C VAL A 104 -0.65 54.89 -5.66
N PRO A 105 -0.72 55.89 -6.56
CA PRO A 105 -1.96 56.65 -6.76
C PRO A 105 -3.07 55.76 -7.34
N GLY A 106 -4.26 55.83 -6.73
CA GLY A 106 -5.44 55.09 -7.18
C GLY A 106 -5.46 53.61 -6.81
N TRP A 107 -4.50 53.12 -6.00
CA TRP A 107 -4.53 51.75 -5.51
C TRP A 107 -5.50 51.60 -4.33
N GLU A 108 -6.47 50.70 -4.48
CA GLU A 108 -7.41 50.31 -3.42
C GLU A 108 -7.16 48.85 -3.02
N VAL A 109 -6.75 48.64 -1.77
CA VAL A 109 -6.32 47.32 -1.25
C VAL A 109 -7.39 46.24 -1.46
N GLY A 110 -6.99 45.12 -2.07
CA GLY A 110 -7.88 44.00 -2.37
C GLY A 110 -8.79 44.21 -3.59
N THR A 111 -8.54 45.25 -4.39
CA THR A 111 -9.18 45.48 -5.69
C THR A 111 -8.11 45.78 -6.73
N TYR A 112 -8.48 45.73 -8.00
CA TYR A 112 -7.64 46.19 -9.09
C TYR A 112 -7.99 47.65 -9.40
N TYR A 113 -7.28 48.61 -8.79
CA TYR A 113 -7.52 50.04 -8.94
C TYR A 113 -9.00 50.45 -8.75
N GLY A 114 -9.66 49.91 -7.71
CA GLY A 114 -11.07 50.14 -7.41
C GLY A 114 -12.05 49.20 -8.13
N GLU A 115 -11.59 48.44 -9.13
CA GLU A 115 -12.41 47.41 -9.77
C GLU A 115 -12.24 46.04 -9.10
N ARG A 116 -13.36 45.34 -8.87
CA ARG A 116 -13.31 43.93 -8.46
C ARG A 116 -12.81 43.06 -9.61
N VAL A 117 -11.79 42.23 -9.34
CA VAL A 117 -11.26 41.26 -10.33
C VAL A 117 -12.37 40.32 -10.81
N TYR A 118 -13.18 39.81 -9.87
CA TYR A 118 -14.32 38.94 -10.18
C TYR A 118 -15.62 39.75 -10.20
N LYS A 119 -16.13 40.02 -11.41
CA LYS A 119 -17.29 40.90 -11.64
C LYS A 119 -18.64 40.20 -11.39
N LEU A 120 -18.75 38.91 -11.74
CA LEU A 120 -19.99 38.14 -11.67
C LEU A 120 -20.29 37.56 -10.29
N VAL A 121 -19.29 37.57 -9.40
CA VAL A 121 -19.35 36.91 -8.10
C VAL A 121 -19.99 37.87 -7.09
N PRO A 122 -20.93 37.40 -6.24
CA PRO A 122 -21.52 38.24 -5.20
C PRO A 122 -20.46 38.90 -4.31
N PRO A 123 -20.75 40.07 -3.71
CA PRO A 123 -19.79 40.75 -2.84
C PRO A 123 -19.49 39.98 -1.55
N ASP A 124 -20.45 39.19 -1.05
CA ASP A 124 -20.35 38.50 0.25
C ASP A 124 -19.63 37.15 0.19
N THR A 125 -19.27 36.68 -1.01
CA THR A 125 -18.58 35.40 -1.16
C THR A 125 -17.07 35.58 -1.07
N LEU A 126 -16.44 34.80 -0.20
CA LEU A 126 -14.99 34.71 -0.12
C LEU A 126 -14.47 33.98 -1.37
N ILE A 127 -13.62 34.66 -2.14
CA ILE A 127 -12.90 34.03 -3.24
C ILE A 127 -11.63 33.41 -2.66
N GLU A 128 -11.46 32.11 -2.88
CA GLU A 128 -10.27 31.39 -2.45
C GLU A 128 -9.08 31.79 -3.34
N PRO A 129 -8.02 32.41 -2.79
CA PRO A 129 -6.80 32.66 -3.53
C PRO A 129 -6.18 31.39 -4.07
N ILE A 130 -5.49 31.53 -5.20
CA ILE A 130 -4.66 30.45 -5.73
C ILE A 130 -3.46 30.21 -4.82
N PHE A 131 -2.84 29.04 -4.97
CA PHE A 131 -1.67 28.65 -4.16
C PHE A 131 -0.53 29.69 -4.18
N HIS A 132 -0.30 30.34 -5.32
CA HIS A 132 0.72 31.38 -5.45
C HIS A 132 0.40 32.65 -4.65
N GLU A 133 -0.87 33.07 -4.62
CA GLU A 133 -1.34 34.25 -3.88
C GLU A 133 -1.31 33.99 -2.37
N TYR A 134 -1.69 32.78 -1.94
CA TYR A 134 -1.65 32.42 -0.53
C TYR A 134 -0.23 32.45 0.03
N TYR A 135 0.75 31.96 -0.75
CA TYR A 135 2.16 31.85 -0.37
C TYR A 135 3.05 32.96 -0.96
N ALA A 136 2.49 34.09 -1.37
CA ALA A 136 3.21 35.16 -2.09
C ALA A 136 4.46 35.68 -1.35
N HIS A 137 4.42 35.72 -0.02
CA HIS A 137 5.52 36.22 0.81
C HIS A 137 6.44 35.11 1.37
N SER A 138 6.24 33.86 0.96
CA SER A 138 7.09 32.75 1.40
C SER A 138 8.38 32.66 0.57
N SER A 139 9.43 32.05 1.13
CA SER A 139 10.64 31.81 0.37
C SER A 139 10.38 30.81 -0.78
N PRO A 140 11.02 30.98 -1.95
CA PRO A 140 10.81 30.07 -3.08
C PRO A 140 11.07 28.59 -2.75
N THR A 141 12.03 28.32 -1.86
CA THR A 141 12.37 26.97 -1.41
C THR A 141 11.23 26.34 -0.58
N GLU A 142 10.66 27.08 0.38
CA GLU A 142 9.54 26.58 1.18
C GLU A 142 8.26 26.46 0.35
N TRP A 143 8.05 27.42 -0.57
CA TRP A 143 6.98 27.35 -1.55
C TRP A 143 7.04 26.05 -2.37
N PHE A 144 8.22 25.73 -2.93
CA PHE A 144 8.43 24.51 -3.72
C PHE A 144 8.24 23.27 -2.86
N ARG A 145 8.79 23.26 -1.65
CA ARG A 145 8.61 22.14 -0.71
C ARG A 145 7.14 21.88 -0.43
N ARG A 146 6.32 22.91 -0.25
CA ARG A 146 4.87 22.78 -0.03
C ARG A 146 4.13 22.36 -1.29
N ALA A 147 4.44 22.96 -2.44
CA ALA A 147 3.79 22.64 -3.72
C ALA A 147 4.00 21.17 -4.12
N TYR A 148 5.22 20.67 -3.89
CA TYR A 148 5.62 19.30 -4.22
C TYR A 148 5.66 18.39 -2.99
N HIS A 149 4.97 18.76 -1.91
CA HIS A 149 4.77 17.87 -0.79
C HIS A 149 3.84 16.74 -1.24
N LYS A 150 4.40 15.72 -1.91
CA LYS A 150 3.74 14.43 -2.04
C LYS A 150 3.39 14.03 -0.63
N LEU A 151 2.11 13.79 -0.36
CA LEU A 151 1.69 13.03 0.82
C LEU A 151 2.37 11.67 0.68
N ARG A 152 3.63 11.57 1.14
CA ARG A 152 4.32 10.32 1.41
C ARG A 152 3.63 9.77 2.65
N CYS A 153 2.46 9.19 2.42
CA CYS A 153 1.88 8.17 3.26
C CYS A 153 2.34 6.83 2.71
#